data_AF-A0A7S0HTP5-F1
#
_entry.id   AF-A0A7S0HTP5-F1
#
_cell.length_a   1.000
_cell.length_b   1.000
_cell.length_c   1.000
_cell.angle_alpha   90.00
_cell.angle_beta   90.00
_cell.angle_gamma   90.00
#
_symmetry.space_group_name_H-M   'P 1'
#
loop_
_entity.id
_entity.type
_entity.pdbx_description
1 polymer ?
#
loop_
_entity_poly.entity_id
_entity_poly.type
_entity_poly.pdbx_seq_one_letter_code
_entity_poly.pdbx_strand_id
1 'polypeptide(L)'
;KYKSESNIESKVRNVRFQGELLKFKVVKPLVIFSCLQAFIDDFAYQNIELACNLLEVGGRFLYRTKTTHERTKNMLNTMMRLKNAKNLDSRLDTMVENAYYLCRPPERSARAQRKQRPAVQEYIRHLLFSKLSKSTLEFVKKQLRKLDWKENESYLIKCLLKVQKMKYNQIYLLASLISGLTSYHSNLAVYVADDLLSEMRYLLQANEFSKQQRLLGLVKLLGELYSDLVVDSSIIFDTLYTFISCGSERSGYLPDSPSDFFRVRLVCSLLDTCGHYFDRGVPKKRLDLFLAHFQRYLLGKNSLTMDVEFTVSDTFESLRPDLKR
;
A
#
# COMPACT_ATOMS: atom_id res chain seq x y z
N LYS A 1 51.26 -10.93 -16.92
CA LYS A 1 49.89 -11.50 -16.83
C LYS A 1 48.91 -10.43 -16.31
N TYR A 2 48.53 -9.44 -17.13
CA TYR A 2 47.51 -8.41 -16.81
C TYR A 2 47.01 -7.77 -18.13
N LYS A 3 46.38 -8.55 -19.02
CA LYS A 3 45.92 -8.04 -20.33
C LYS A 3 44.52 -8.52 -20.75
N SER A 4 43.74 -9.13 -19.87
CA SER A 4 42.43 -9.75 -20.19
C SER A 4 41.20 -9.05 -19.60
N GLU A 5 41.36 -7.96 -18.86
CA GLU A 5 40.26 -7.08 -18.40
C GLU A 5 40.04 -5.87 -19.32
N SER A 6 40.64 -5.89 -20.51
CA SER A 6 40.50 -4.82 -21.49
C SER A 6 39.10 -4.83 -22.13
N ASN A 7 38.28 -3.88 -21.67
CA ASN A 7 37.15 -3.24 -22.36
C ASN A 7 35.79 -3.96 -22.42
N ILE A 8 35.35 -4.59 -21.32
CA ILE A 8 33.94 -5.04 -21.17
C ILE A 8 32.97 -3.87 -21.37
N GLU A 9 33.27 -2.69 -20.84
CA GLU A 9 32.43 -1.50 -20.95
C GLU A 9 32.23 -1.07 -22.42
N SER A 10 33.30 -1.10 -23.23
CA SER A 10 33.22 -0.81 -24.66
C SER A 10 32.37 -1.85 -25.41
N LYS A 11 32.49 -3.13 -25.04
CA LYS A 11 31.64 -4.20 -25.61
C LYS A 11 30.17 -4.01 -25.24
N VAL A 12 29.87 -3.65 -23.98
CA VAL A 12 28.51 -3.34 -23.51
C VAL A 12 27.93 -2.16 -24.29
N ARG A 13 28.70 -1.09 -24.50
CA ARG A 13 28.28 0.08 -25.29
C ARG A 13 27.93 -0.31 -26.72
N ASN A 14 28.77 -1.13 -27.36
CA ASN A 14 28.53 -1.62 -28.72
C ASN A 14 27.26 -2.47 -28.81
N VAL A 15 27.06 -3.38 -27.86
CA VAL A 15 25.89 -4.27 -27.82
C VAL A 15 24.60 -3.47 -27.59
N ARG A 16 24.60 -2.49 -26.68
CA ARG A 16 23.46 -1.58 -26.49
C ARG A 16 23.16 -0.79 -27.76
N PHE A 17 24.19 -0.28 -28.44
CA PHE A 17 24.04 0.44 -29.70
C PHE A 17 23.41 -0.43 -30.80
N GLN A 18 23.86 -1.68 -30.95
CA GLN A 18 23.24 -2.65 -31.86
C GLN A 18 21.77 -2.91 -31.52
N GLY A 19 21.45 -3.01 -30.22
CA GLY A 19 20.08 -3.12 -29.72
C GLY A 19 19.19 -1.92 -30.08
N GLU A 20 19.74 -0.70 -30.09
CA GLU A 20 19.00 0.50 -30.54
C GLU A 20 18.82 0.52 -32.06
N LEU A 21 19.88 0.23 -32.84
CA LEU A 21 19.80 0.15 -34.30
C LEU A 21 18.77 -0.87 -34.80
N LEU A 22 18.59 -1.96 -34.06
CA LEU A 22 17.55 -2.95 -34.30
C LEU A 22 16.13 -2.34 -34.24
N LYS A 23 15.86 -1.45 -33.27
CA LYS A 23 14.54 -0.79 -33.13
C LYS A 23 14.23 0.12 -34.32
N PHE A 24 15.26 0.79 -34.84
CA PHE A 24 15.16 1.62 -36.05
C PHE A 24 15.21 0.81 -37.35
N LYS A 25 15.25 -0.53 -37.27
CA LYS A 25 15.32 -1.46 -38.42
C LYS A 25 16.55 -1.26 -39.31
N VAL A 26 17.60 -0.61 -38.81
CA VAL A 26 18.89 -0.46 -39.50
C VAL A 26 19.63 -1.81 -39.50
N VAL A 27 19.52 -2.56 -38.39
CA VAL A 27 20.11 -3.89 -38.25
C VAL A 27 19.01 -4.96 -38.35
N LYS A 28 19.26 -6.01 -39.15
CA LYS A 28 18.33 -7.13 -39.30
C LYS A 28 18.28 -7.96 -38.02
N PRO A 29 17.09 -8.44 -37.58
CA PRO A 29 16.96 -9.29 -36.39
C PRO A 29 17.86 -10.53 -36.39
N LEU A 30 18.13 -11.10 -37.57
CA LEU A 30 19.01 -12.27 -37.72
C LEU A 30 20.42 -12.04 -37.17
N VAL A 31 20.98 -10.84 -37.35
CA VAL A 31 22.33 -10.49 -36.85
C VAL A 31 22.33 -10.50 -35.32
N ILE A 32 21.30 -9.90 -34.71
CA ILE A 32 21.13 -9.86 -33.26
C ILE A 32 20.94 -11.26 -32.69
N PHE A 33 20.19 -12.13 -33.37
CA PHE A 33 20.03 -13.53 -32.96
C PHE A 33 21.33 -14.31 -33.05
N SER A 34 22.16 -14.11 -34.08
CA SER A 34 23.47 -14.76 -34.16
C SER A 34 24.40 -14.30 -33.02
N CYS A 35 24.40 -13.01 -32.68
CA CYS A 35 25.17 -12.49 -31.55
C CYS A 35 24.67 -13.06 -30.22
N LEU A 36 23.36 -13.05 -29.97
CA LEU A 36 22.79 -13.64 -28.76
C LEU A 36 23.07 -15.14 -28.67
N GLN A 37 23.04 -15.88 -29.78
CA GLN A 37 23.37 -17.30 -29.81
C GLN A 37 24.83 -17.52 -29.41
N ALA A 38 25.77 -16.76 -29.95
CA ALA A 38 27.18 -16.86 -29.60
C ALA A 38 27.43 -16.61 -28.09
N PHE A 39 26.70 -15.67 -27.48
CA PHE A 39 26.79 -15.42 -26.03
C PHE A 39 26.13 -16.52 -25.17
N ILE A 40 25.09 -17.17 -25.69
CA ILE A 40 24.38 -18.24 -25.00
C ILE A 40 25.15 -19.57 -25.07
N ASP A 41 25.79 -19.86 -26.21
CA ASP A 41 26.57 -21.08 -26.42
C ASP A 41 27.79 -21.11 -25.50
N ASP A 42 28.51 -20.00 -25.38
CA ASP A 42 29.57 -19.81 -24.38
C ASP A 42 29.08 -18.98 -23.21
N PHE A 43 28.27 -19.59 -22.35
CA PHE A 43 27.65 -18.94 -21.17
C PHE A 43 28.66 -18.70 -20.04
N ALA A 44 29.64 -17.83 -20.29
CA ALA A 44 30.67 -17.33 -19.37
C ALA A 44 30.31 -15.94 -18.82
N TYR A 45 30.96 -15.51 -17.72
CA TYR A 45 30.65 -14.26 -17.01
C TYR A 45 30.48 -13.03 -17.93
N GLN A 46 31.43 -12.78 -18.83
CA GLN A 46 31.40 -11.63 -19.74
C GLN A 46 30.26 -11.74 -20.77
N ASN A 47 29.99 -12.93 -21.27
CA ASN A 47 28.96 -13.17 -22.27
C ASN A 47 27.55 -13.05 -21.68
N ILE A 48 27.36 -13.43 -20.41
CA ILE A 48 26.11 -13.23 -19.67
C ILE A 48 25.80 -11.73 -19.57
N GLU A 49 26.79 -10.90 -19.21
CA GLU A 49 26.64 -9.44 -19.18
C GLU A 49 26.27 -8.86 -20.54
N LEU A 50 26.95 -9.28 -21.61
CA LEU A 50 26.64 -8.79 -22.95
C LEU A 50 25.24 -9.22 -23.42
N ALA A 51 24.85 -10.47 -23.18
CA ALA A 51 23.52 -10.98 -23.53
C ALA A 51 22.40 -10.22 -22.80
N CYS A 52 22.54 -10.00 -21.49
CA CYS A 52 21.55 -9.27 -20.71
C CYS A 52 21.41 -7.82 -21.20
N ASN A 53 22.53 -7.12 -21.42
CA ASN A 53 22.52 -5.74 -21.92
C ASN A 53 21.89 -5.63 -23.32
N LEU A 54 22.08 -6.62 -24.19
CA LEU A 54 21.43 -6.66 -25.51
C LEU A 54 19.92 -6.81 -25.38
N LEU A 55 19.47 -7.70 -24.49
CA LEU A 55 18.06 -7.99 -24.25
C LEU A 55 17.33 -6.85 -23.55
N GLU A 56 17.99 -6.15 -22.62
CA GLU A 56 17.45 -4.95 -21.98
C GLU A 56 17.06 -3.88 -23.01
N VAL A 57 17.89 -3.70 -24.04
CA VAL A 57 17.65 -2.71 -25.08
C VAL A 57 16.71 -3.24 -26.17
N GLY A 58 17.07 -4.34 -26.82
CA GLY A 58 16.39 -4.83 -28.02
C GLY A 58 15.40 -5.98 -27.80
N GLY A 59 15.46 -6.65 -26.65
CA GLY A 59 14.73 -7.91 -26.43
C GLY A 59 13.21 -7.74 -26.38
N ARG A 60 12.71 -6.64 -25.81
CA ARG A 60 11.26 -6.34 -25.81
C ARG A 60 10.71 -6.07 -27.22
N PHE A 61 11.51 -5.44 -28.09
CA PHE A 61 11.13 -5.19 -29.49
C PHE A 61 11.06 -6.52 -30.27
N LEU A 62 12.07 -7.38 -30.10
CA LEU A 62 12.09 -8.71 -30.69
C LEU A 62 10.94 -9.59 -30.19
N TYR A 63 10.65 -9.54 -28.88
CA TYR A 63 9.58 -10.33 -28.29
C TYR A 63 8.19 -9.88 -28.75
N ARG A 64 7.97 -8.59 -29.02
CA ARG A 64 6.65 -8.08 -29.45
C ARG A 64 6.38 -8.20 -30.95
N THR A 65 7.41 -8.46 -31.75
CA THR A 65 7.28 -8.55 -33.21
C THR A 65 6.91 -9.98 -33.60
N LYS A 66 5.80 -10.15 -34.34
CA LYS A 66 5.23 -11.48 -34.67
C LYS A 66 6.25 -12.44 -35.29
N THR A 67 7.09 -11.95 -36.20
CA THR A 67 8.08 -12.76 -36.92
C THR A 67 9.27 -13.21 -36.07
N THR A 68 9.58 -12.48 -34.99
CA THR A 68 10.74 -12.76 -34.13
C THR A 68 10.35 -13.32 -32.77
N HIS A 69 9.07 -13.25 -32.39
CA HIS A 69 8.53 -13.63 -31.09
C HIS A 69 8.94 -15.04 -30.65
N GLU A 70 8.67 -16.06 -31.46
CA GLU A 70 8.94 -17.46 -31.09
C GLU A 70 10.42 -17.70 -30.86
N ARG A 71 11.27 -17.15 -31.73
CA ARG A 71 12.73 -17.29 -31.61
C ARG A 71 13.24 -16.61 -30.35
N THR A 72 12.79 -15.40 -30.04
CA THR A 72 13.15 -14.70 -28.81
C THR A 72 12.66 -15.45 -27.57
N LYS A 73 11.44 -15.98 -27.59
CA LYS A 73 10.89 -16.79 -26.49
C LYS A 73 11.74 -18.02 -26.22
N ASN A 74 12.17 -18.73 -27.26
CA ASN A 74 13.02 -19.91 -27.13
C ASN A 74 14.39 -19.56 -26.54
N MET A 75 15.04 -18.48 -27.02
CA MET A 75 16.33 -18.05 -26.48
C MET A 75 16.26 -17.59 -25.01
N LEU A 76 15.19 -16.88 -24.64
CA LEU A 76 14.93 -16.49 -23.25
C LEU A 76 14.75 -17.71 -22.34
N ASN A 77 14.01 -18.72 -22.80
CA ASN A 77 13.85 -19.98 -22.06
C ASN A 77 15.19 -20.73 -21.91
N THR A 78 16.03 -20.74 -22.94
CA THR A 78 17.37 -21.33 -22.87
C THR A 78 18.24 -20.61 -21.85
N MET A 79 18.24 -19.28 -21.81
CA MET A 79 18.96 -18.50 -20.79
C MET A 79 18.52 -18.85 -19.36
N MET A 80 17.20 -18.97 -19.12
CA MET A 80 16.69 -19.36 -17.80
C MET A 80 17.08 -20.80 -17.41
N ARG A 81 17.13 -21.73 -18.37
CA ARG A 81 17.61 -23.10 -18.13
C ARG A 81 19.11 -23.11 -17.78
N LEU A 82 19.92 -22.34 -18.50
CA LEU A 82 21.36 -22.22 -18.23
C LEU A 82 21.65 -21.56 -16.89
N LYS A 83 20.86 -20.55 -16.49
CA LYS A 83 20.90 -19.92 -15.17
C LYS A 83 20.82 -20.97 -14.07
N ASN A 84 19.79 -21.81 -14.11
CA ASN A 84 19.51 -22.83 -13.10
C ASN A 84 20.51 -23.99 -13.13
N ALA A 85 21.14 -24.28 -14.27
CA ALA A 85 22.10 -25.36 -14.41
C ALA A 85 23.52 -24.98 -13.94
N LYS A 86 23.92 -23.71 -14.10
CA LYS A 86 25.30 -23.26 -13.83
C LYS A 86 25.53 -22.66 -12.43
N ASN A 87 24.51 -22.59 -11.56
CA ASN A 87 24.60 -22.01 -10.20
C ASN A 87 25.40 -20.71 -10.17
N LEU A 88 24.91 -19.69 -10.87
CA LEU A 88 25.58 -18.40 -11.01
C LEU A 88 25.66 -17.65 -9.67
N ASP A 89 26.63 -16.74 -9.55
CA ASP A 89 26.67 -15.76 -8.47
C ASP A 89 25.39 -14.90 -8.46
N SER A 90 24.96 -14.48 -7.26
CA SER A 90 23.71 -13.78 -6.99
C SER A 90 23.50 -12.55 -7.90
N ARG A 91 24.58 -11.84 -8.23
CA ARG A 91 24.53 -10.69 -9.14
C ARG A 91 24.13 -11.07 -10.58
N LEU A 92 24.77 -12.08 -11.16
CA LEU A 92 24.48 -12.53 -12.53
C LEU A 92 23.11 -13.20 -12.60
N ASP A 93 22.76 -13.95 -11.55
CA ASP A 93 21.46 -14.58 -11.41
C ASP A 93 20.32 -13.55 -11.50
N THR A 94 20.44 -12.48 -10.71
CA THR A 94 19.50 -11.35 -10.70
C THR A 94 19.46 -10.64 -12.06
N MET A 95 20.60 -10.46 -12.71
CA MET A 95 20.69 -9.76 -14.00
C MET A 95 20.00 -10.53 -15.14
N VAL A 96 20.12 -11.86 -15.16
CA VAL A 96 19.41 -12.72 -16.12
C VAL A 96 17.89 -12.66 -15.89
N GLU A 97 17.44 -12.69 -14.63
CA GLU A 97 16.02 -12.54 -14.31
C GLU A 97 15.47 -11.19 -14.74
N ASN A 98 16.18 -10.11 -14.46
CA ASN A 98 15.79 -8.76 -14.88
C ASN A 98 15.66 -8.65 -16.40
N ALA A 99 16.66 -9.12 -17.16
CA ALA A 99 16.61 -9.13 -18.61
C ALA A 99 15.44 -9.98 -19.15
N TYR A 100 15.17 -11.13 -18.54
CA TYR A 100 14.04 -11.99 -18.89
C TYR A 100 12.70 -11.28 -18.67
N TYR A 101 12.46 -10.72 -17.49
CA TYR A 101 11.22 -10.03 -17.17
C TYR A 101 11.05 -8.69 -17.89
N LEU A 102 12.13 -8.05 -18.33
CA LEU A 102 12.05 -6.87 -19.20
C LEU A 102 11.56 -7.23 -20.61
N CYS A 103 12.00 -8.38 -21.14
CA CYS A 103 11.58 -8.86 -22.46
C CYS A 103 10.18 -9.46 -22.46
N ARG A 104 9.90 -10.29 -21.44
CA ARG A 104 8.62 -10.91 -21.15
C ARG A 104 8.14 -10.38 -19.80
N PRO A 105 7.54 -9.17 -19.75
CA PRO A 105 6.89 -8.71 -18.56
C PRO A 105 5.96 -9.81 -18.06
N PRO A 106 5.97 -10.15 -16.76
CA PRO A 106 4.94 -11.03 -16.22
C PRO A 106 3.61 -10.49 -16.69
N GLU A 107 2.66 -11.37 -17.02
CA GLU A 107 1.30 -10.95 -17.28
C GLU A 107 0.86 -10.17 -16.03
N ARG A 108 0.96 -8.84 -16.08
CA ARG A 108 0.37 -7.96 -15.10
C ARG A 108 -1.07 -8.44 -15.08
N SER A 109 -1.50 -9.05 -13.98
CA SER A 109 -2.88 -9.48 -13.76
C SER A 109 -3.76 -8.44 -14.42
N ALA A 110 -4.31 -8.81 -15.59
CA ALA A 110 -4.78 -7.88 -16.60
C ALA A 110 -5.66 -6.87 -15.89
N ARG A 111 -5.15 -5.64 -15.68
CA ARG A 111 -5.67 -4.60 -14.78
C ARG A 111 -7.14 -4.88 -14.47
N ALA A 112 -7.39 -5.64 -13.39
CA ALA A 112 -8.59 -6.50 -13.25
C ALA A 112 -9.77 -5.89 -14.02
N GLN A 113 -10.22 -6.54 -15.11
CA GLN A 113 -11.29 -6.04 -15.97
C GLN A 113 -12.27 -5.25 -15.12
N ARG A 114 -12.45 -3.96 -15.44
CA ARG A 114 -13.16 -3.01 -14.58
C ARG A 114 -14.48 -3.66 -14.19
N LYS A 115 -14.58 -4.13 -12.94
CA LYS A 115 -15.72 -4.93 -12.47
C LYS A 115 -17.00 -4.24 -12.95
N GLN A 116 -17.77 -4.91 -13.80
CA GLN A 116 -19.05 -4.38 -14.25
C GLN A 116 -19.92 -4.18 -13.00
N ARG A 117 -20.41 -2.97 -12.83
CA ARG A 117 -21.21 -2.57 -11.68
C ARG A 117 -22.51 -1.95 -12.18
N PRO A 118 -23.62 -2.10 -11.43
CA PRO A 118 -24.83 -1.34 -11.69
C PRO A 118 -24.55 0.16 -11.73
N ALA A 119 -25.29 0.90 -12.56
CA ALA A 119 -25.12 2.34 -12.74
C ALA A 119 -25.22 3.12 -11.40
N VAL A 120 -26.14 2.70 -10.52
CA VAL A 120 -26.32 3.31 -9.19
C VAL A 120 -25.07 3.13 -8.32
N GLN A 121 -24.46 1.95 -8.34
CA GLN A 121 -23.22 1.69 -7.60
C GLN A 121 -22.05 2.51 -8.14
N GLU A 122 -21.95 2.68 -9.46
CA GLU A 122 -20.94 3.57 -10.05
C GLU A 122 -21.18 5.04 -9.68
N TYR A 123 -22.45 5.46 -9.63
CA TYR A 123 -22.84 6.80 -9.22
C TYR A 123 -22.46 7.10 -7.77
N ILE A 124 -22.74 6.19 -6.82
CA ILE A 124 -22.31 6.30 -5.42
C ILE A 124 -20.79 6.48 -5.34
N ARG A 125 -20.03 5.69 -6.10
CA ARG A 125 -18.56 5.78 -6.14
C ARG A 125 -18.09 7.10 -6.71
N HIS A 126 -18.73 7.60 -7.76
CA HIS A 126 -18.39 8.89 -8.36
C HIS A 126 -18.67 10.04 -7.39
N LEU A 127 -19.79 10.00 -6.67
CA LEU A 127 -20.10 10.98 -5.63
C LEU A 127 -19.04 10.99 -4.52
N LEU A 128 -18.69 9.82 -3.96
CA LEU A 128 -17.77 9.71 -2.83
C LEU A 128 -16.30 9.94 -3.20
N PHE A 129 -15.82 9.38 -4.31
CA PHE A 129 -14.37 9.37 -4.62
C PHE A 129 -13.94 10.40 -5.67
N SER A 130 -14.86 11.00 -6.40
CA SER A 130 -14.53 11.97 -7.45
C SER A 130 -15.12 13.35 -7.22
N LYS A 131 -16.33 13.43 -6.67
CA LYS A 131 -17.02 14.71 -6.44
C LYS A 131 -16.91 15.24 -5.02
N LEU A 132 -16.67 14.40 -4.01
CA LEU A 132 -16.64 14.83 -2.61
C LEU A 132 -15.50 15.83 -2.35
N SER A 133 -15.87 17.04 -1.95
CA SER A 133 -14.99 18.15 -1.59
C SER A 133 -15.74 19.09 -0.65
N LYS A 134 -15.04 20.05 -0.03
CA LYS A 134 -15.65 21.01 0.90
C LYS A 134 -16.81 21.81 0.27
N SER A 135 -16.70 22.19 -1.00
CA SER A 135 -17.75 22.97 -1.71
C SER A 135 -18.92 22.11 -2.19
N THR A 136 -18.68 20.82 -2.42
CA THR A 136 -19.68 19.89 -2.99
C THR A 136 -20.34 19.01 -1.94
N LEU A 137 -19.97 19.13 -0.66
CA LEU A 137 -20.48 18.31 0.44
C LEU A 137 -22.02 18.32 0.50
N GLU A 138 -22.64 19.50 0.50
CA GLU A 138 -24.09 19.65 0.53
C GLU A 138 -24.79 19.06 -0.69
N PHE A 139 -24.15 19.19 -1.87
CA PHE A 139 -24.66 18.58 -3.09
C PHE A 139 -24.62 17.04 -2.99
N VAL A 140 -23.48 16.47 -2.58
CA VAL A 140 -23.30 15.02 -2.43
C VAL A 140 -24.29 14.48 -1.40
N LYS A 141 -24.43 15.14 -0.25
CA LYS A 141 -25.41 14.80 0.80
C LYS A 141 -26.84 14.75 0.24
N LYS A 142 -27.26 15.78 -0.50
CA LYS A 142 -28.59 15.81 -1.14
C LYS A 142 -28.78 14.69 -2.16
N GLN A 143 -27.75 14.32 -2.92
CA GLN A 143 -27.85 13.21 -3.90
C GLN A 143 -27.93 11.85 -3.20
N LEU A 144 -27.12 11.61 -2.17
CA LEU A 144 -27.15 10.35 -1.43
C LEU A 144 -28.48 10.13 -0.70
N ARG A 145 -29.14 11.20 -0.22
CA ARG A 145 -30.49 11.12 0.34
C ARG A 145 -31.55 10.63 -0.64
N LYS A 146 -31.35 10.82 -1.94
CA LYS A 146 -32.32 10.43 -2.99
C LYS A 146 -32.15 8.99 -3.47
N LEU A 147 -31.14 8.27 -2.97
CA LEU A 147 -30.93 6.87 -3.33
C LEU A 147 -32.06 6.00 -2.79
N ASP A 148 -32.28 4.86 -3.42
CA ASP A 148 -33.04 3.79 -2.78
C ASP A 148 -32.16 3.11 -1.71
N TRP A 149 -32.38 3.50 -0.46
CA TRP A 149 -31.58 3.03 0.68
C TRP A 149 -31.77 1.54 0.95
N LYS A 150 -32.96 0.99 0.71
CA LYS A 150 -33.23 -0.43 1.02
C LYS A 150 -32.29 -1.37 0.24
N GLU A 151 -32.02 -1.04 -1.02
CA GLU A 151 -31.15 -1.84 -1.87
C GLU A 151 -29.67 -1.45 -1.77
N ASN A 152 -29.37 -0.15 -1.54
CA ASN A 152 -28.03 0.39 -1.71
C ASN A 152 -27.28 0.70 -0.40
N GLU A 153 -27.93 0.66 0.77
CA GLU A 153 -27.33 0.99 2.07
C GLU A 153 -26.06 0.17 2.36
N SER A 154 -26.14 -1.16 2.21
CA SER A 154 -24.98 -2.05 2.42
C SER A 154 -23.80 -1.70 1.50
N TYR A 155 -24.08 -1.33 0.24
CA TYR A 155 -23.05 -0.93 -0.71
C TYR A 155 -22.47 0.45 -0.41
N LEU A 156 -23.32 1.37 0.07
CA LEU A 156 -22.92 2.70 0.49
C LEU A 156 -21.95 2.60 1.67
N ILE A 157 -22.31 1.86 2.73
CA ILE A 157 -21.45 1.62 3.91
C ILE A 157 -20.11 1.03 3.48
N LYS A 158 -20.12 -0.01 2.64
CA LYS A 158 -18.91 -0.60 2.06
C LYS A 158 -18.06 0.39 1.25
N CYS A 159 -18.66 1.45 0.69
CA CYS A 159 -17.92 2.50 0.01
C CYS A 159 -17.40 3.57 0.97
N LEU A 160 -18.16 3.94 2.00
CA LEU A 160 -17.70 4.84 3.06
C LEU A 160 -16.43 4.28 3.72
N LEU A 161 -16.38 2.99 4.02
CA LEU A 161 -15.20 2.34 4.61
C LEU A 161 -14.00 2.13 3.66
N LYS A 162 -14.07 2.60 2.41
CA LYS A 162 -12.94 2.57 1.45
C LYS A 162 -12.13 3.85 1.47
N VAL A 163 -11.75 4.28 2.66
CA VAL A 163 -10.95 5.49 2.95
C VAL A 163 -9.64 5.55 2.16
N GLN A 164 -9.02 4.41 1.83
CA GLN A 164 -7.78 4.34 1.04
C GLN A 164 -7.92 4.86 -0.40
N LYS A 165 -9.15 5.09 -0.87
CA LYS A 165 -9.41 5.67 -2.19
C LYS A 165 -9.50 7.20 -2.17
N MET A 166 -9.43 7.81 -0.99
CA MET A 166 -9.49 9.26 -0.80
C MET A 166 -8.16 9.80 -0.30
N LYS A 167 -8.01 11.12 -0.32
CA LYS A 167 -6.87 11.78 0.33
C LYS A 167 -7.04 11.74 1.84
N TYR A 168 -5.96 11.44 2.56
CA TYR A 168 -5.98 11.34 4.03
C TYR A 168 -6.56 12.60 4.71
N ASN A 169 -6.14 13.78 4.27
CA ASN A 169 -6.62 15.07 4.81
C ASN A 169 -8.08 15.39 4.47
N GLN A 170 -8.75 14.58 3.63
CA GLN A 170 -10.15 14.76 3.25
C GLN A 170 -11.08 13.76 3.96
N ILE A 171 -10.55 12.91 4.84
CA ILE A 171 -11.35 11.91 5.57
C ILE A 171 -12.42 12.59 6.45
N TYR A 172 -12.16 13.77 7.01
CA TYR A 172 -13.16 14.53 7.78
C TYR A 172 -14.44 14.80 6.99
N LEU A 173 -14.37 15.04 5.68
CA LEU A 173 -15.56 15.26 4.84
C LEU A 173 -16.48 14.06 4.82
N LEU A 174 -15.93 12.86 5.00
CA LEU A 174 -16.71 11.63 5.06
C LEU A 174 -17.46 11.52 6.38
N ALA A 175 -16.82 11.87 7.50
CA ALA A 175 -17.49 11.93 8.79
C ALA A 175 -18.64 12.94 8.77
N SER A 176 -18.41 14.13 8.19
CA SER A 176 -19.44 15.17 8.13
C SER A 176 -20.59 14.78 7.20
N LEU A 177 -20.28 14.03 6.14
CA LEU A 177 -21.29 13.43 5.27
C LEU A 177 -22.12 12.38 6.03
N ILE A 178 -21.47 11.49 6.79
CA ILE A 178 -22.12 10.45 7.59
C ILE A 178 -23.04 11.09 8.63
N SER A 179 -22.51 12.01 9.44
CA SER A 179 -23.28 12.77 10.44
C SER A 179 -24.50 13.45 9.82
N GLY A 180 -24.32 14.10 8.66
CA GLY A 180 -25.41 14.72 7.93
C GLY A 180 -26.46 13.74 7.38
N LEU A 181 -26.11 12.50 7.09
CA LEU A 181 -27.03 11.45 6.62
C LEU A 181 -27.74 10.76 7.79
N THR A 182 -27.09 10.63 8.95
CA THR A 182 -27.67 10.06 10.18
C THR A 182 -28.94 10.80 10.62
N SER A 183 -29.03 12.11 10.39
CA SER A 183 -30.24 12.89 10.69
C SER A 183 -31.49 12.42 9.91
N TYR A 184 -31.31 11.72 8.80
CA TYR A 184 -32.40 11.18 7.97
C TYR A 184 -32.52 9.66 8.10
N HIS A 185 -31.40 8.98 8.38
CA HIS A 185 -31.32 7.53 8.51
C HIS A 185 -30.59 7.19 9.82
N SER A 186 -31.33 7.08 10.92
CA SER A 186 -30.77 6.87 12.26
C SER A 186 -29.89 5.63 12.39
N ASN A 187 -30.22 4.57 11.66
CA ASN A 187 -29.50 3.29 11.73
C ASN A 187 -28.12 3.35 11.04
N LEU A 188 -27.89 4.33 10.16
CA LEU A 188 -26.64 4.44 9.41
C LEU A 188 -25.43 4.60 10.33
N ALA A 189 -25.55 5.44 11.38
CA ALA A 189 -24.45 5.65 12.32
C ALA A 189 -24.04 4.34 13.01
N VAL A 190 -25.02 3.55 13.45
CA VAL A 190 -24.79 2.26 14.10
C VAL A 190 -24.12 1.29 13.13
N TYR A 191 -24.66 1.12 11.93
CA TYR A 191 -24.08 0.19 10.94
C TYR A 191 -22.67 0.59 10.49
N VAL A 192 -22.43 1.90 10.30
CA VAL A 192 -21.08 2.38 9.95
C VAL A 192 -20.10 2.16 11.10
N ALA A 193 -20.50 2.43 12.36
CA ALA A 193 -19.64 2.21 13.52
C ALA A 193 -19.31 0.73 13.70
N ASP A 194 -20.30 -0.16 13.60
CA ASP A 194 -20.13 -1.61 13.74
C ASP A 194 -19.21 -2.18 12.65
N ASP A 195 -19.46 -1.85 11.38
CA ASP A 195 -18.62 -2.32 10.27
C ASP A 195 -17.20 -1.73 10.34
N LEU A 196 -17.05 -0.47 10.78
CA LEU A 196 -15.76 0.19 10.96
C LEU A 196 -14.93 -0.52 12.03
N LEU A 197 -15.50 -0.72 13.22
CA LEU A 197 -14.81 -1.39 14.34
C LEU A 197 -14.49 -2.84 14.00
N SER A 198 -15.40 -3.54 13.32
CA SER A 198 -15.19 -4.92 12.88
C SER A 198 -14.05 -5.04 11.87
N GLU A 199 -14.01 -4.17 10.84
CA GLU A 199 -12.92 -4.12 9.87
C GLU A 199 -11.60 -3.72 10.53
N MET A 200 -11.60 -2.76 11.46
CA MET A 200 -10.39 -2.35 12.19
C MET A 200 -9.81 -3.52 12.99
N ARG A 201 -10.63 -4.28 13.72
CA ARG A 201 -10.20 -5.48 14.46
C ARG A 201 -9.64 -6.54 13.53
N TYR A 202 -10.30 -6.80 12.40
CA TYR A 202 -9.82 -7.76 11.39
C TYR A 202 -8.46 -7.36 10.84
N LEU A 203 -8.27 -6.09 10.47
CA LEU A 203 -6.99 -5.59 9.94
C LEU A 203 -5.88 -5.61 10.98
N LEU A 204 -6.20 -5.33 12.25
CA LEU A 204 -5.26 -5.40 13.36
C LEU A 204 -4.80 -6.85 13.61
N GLN A 205 -5.71 -7.83 13.46
CA GLN A 205 -5.39 -9.27 13.57
C GLN A 205 -4.52 -9.77 12.42
N ALA A 206 -4.84 -9.37 11.18
CA ALA A 206 -4.10 -9.81 10.00
C ALA A 206 -2.63 -9.33 10.02
N ASN A 207 -2.37 -8.15 10.61
CA ASN A 207 -1.07 -7.50 10.71
C ASN A 207 -0.25 -7.48 9.39
N GLU A 208 -0.93 -7.36 8.26
CA GLU A 208 -0.29 -7.31 6.94
C GLU A 208 0.17 -5.88 6.60
N PHE A 209 1.46 -5.70 6.30
CA PHE A 209 2.04 -4.41 5.92
C PHE A 209 1.27 -3.70 4.79
N SER A 210 0.80 -4.45 3.79
CA SER A 210 0.04 -3.91 2.65
C SER A 210 -1.29 -3.26 3.04
N LYS A 211 -1.85 -3.64 4.20
CA LYS A 211 -3.14 -3.16 4.71
C LYS A 211 -3.00 -2.11 5.81
N GLN A 212 -1.79 -1.84 6.30
CA GLN A 212 -1.54 -0.87 7.38
C GLN A 212 -2.02 0.55 7.02
N GLN A 213 -1.78 1.00 5.78
CA GLN A 213 -2.26 2.32 5.32
C GLN A 213 -3.80 2.42 5.35
N ARG A 214 -4.50 1.32 5.03
CA ARG A 214 -5.97 1.27 5.11
C ARG A 214 -6.42 1.37 6.56
N LEU A 215 -5.80 0.61 7.46
CA LEU A 215 -6.13 0.64 8.88
C LEU A 215 -5.90 2.05 9.47
N LEU A 216 -4.78 2.70 9.16
CA LEU A 216 -4.52 4.07 9.59
C LEU A 216 -5.62 5.05 9.11
N GLY A 217 -6.08 4.91 7.86
CA GLY A 217 -7.19 5.71 7.35
C GLY A 217 -8.53 5.45 8.06
N LEU A 218 -8.79 4.20 8.50
CA LEU A 218 -9.99 3.86 9.26
C LEU A 218 -9.92 4.41 10.69
N VAL A 219 -8.74 4.37 11.32
CA VAL A 219 -8.50 5.02 12.62
C VAL A 219 -8.73 6.52 12.52
N LYS A 220 -8.23 7.17 11.47
CA LYS A 220 -8.51 8.57 11.20
C LYS A 220 -10.02 8.81 11.08
N LEU A 221 -10.73 7.99 10.31
CA LEU A 221 -12.19 8.09 10.17
C LEU A 221 -12.91 7.96 11.53
N LEU A 222 -12.50 7.02 12.39
CA LEU A 222 -13.09 6.85 13.71
C LEU A 222 -12.95 8.13 14.56
N GLY A 223 -11.76 8.75 14.56
CA GLY A 223 -11.55 10.02 15.25
C GLY A 223 -12.40 11.16 14.68
N GLU A 224 -12.52 11.25 13.36
CA GLU A 224 -13.38 12.26 12.72
C GLU A 224 -14.88 12.02 13.00
N LEU A 225 -15.32 10.76 13.11
CA LEU A 225 -16.69 10.41 13.49
C LEU A 225 -17.01 10.85 14.93
N TYR A 226 -16.02 10.81 15.83
CA TYR A 226 -16.19 11.35 17.17
C TYR A 226 -16.29 12.89 17.14
N SER A 227 -15.43 13.55 16.36
CA SER A 227 -15.48 15.01 16.16
C SER A 227 -16.85 15.48 15.67
N ASP A 228 -17.47 14.73 14.75
CA ASP A 228 -18.81 15.01 14.19
C ASP A 228 -19.98 14.41 15.00
N LEU A 229 -19.72 13.97 16.24
CA LEU A 229 -20.71 13.46 17.22
C LEU A 229 -21.50 12.24 16.72
N VAL A 230 -20.90 11.42 15.87
CA VAL A 230 -21.50 10.17 15.37
C VAL A 230 -21.25 9.00 16.34
N VAL A 231 -20.11 9.02 17.05
CA VAL A 231 -19.72 8.00 18.02
C VAL A 231 -19.36 8.61 19.36
N ASP A 232 -19.59 7.85 20.43
CA ASP A 232 -19.31 8.30 21.80
C ASP A 232 -17.84 8.13 22.20
N SER A 233 -17.43 8.88 23.23
CA SER A 233 -16.08 8.79 23.80
C SER A 233 -15.71 7.38 24.31
N SER A 234 -16.70 6.58 24.73
CA SER A 234 -16.49 5.18 25.14
C SER A 234 -15.82 4.36 24.04
N ILE A 235 -16.32 4.46 22.81
CA ILE A 235 -15.81 3.72 21.65
C ILE A 235 -14.35 4.08 21.37
N ILE A 236 -13.99 5.37 21.53
CA ILE A 236 -12.61 5.84 21.34
C ILE A 236 -11.68 5.20 22.36
N PHE A 237 -12.04 5.25 23.65
CA PHE A 237 -11.23 4.64 24.71
C PHE A 237 -11.13 3.13 24.56
N ASP A 238 -12.23 2.44 24.26
CA ASP A 238 -12.22 0.98 24.07
C ASP A 238 -11.32 0.58 22.89
N THR A 239 -11.31 1.38 21.83
CA THR A 239 -10.41 1.19 20.68
C THR A 239 -8.95 1.45 21.04
N LEU A 240 -8.66 2.52 21.77
CA LEU A 240 -7.32 2.84 22.27
C LEU A 240 -6.76 1.70 23.14
N TYR A 241 -7.56 1.17 24.08
CA TYR A 241 -7.18 0.01 24.89
C TYR A 241 -7.01 -1.25 24.06
N THR A 242 -7.84 -1.46 23.02
CA THR A 242 -7.68 -2.58 22.08
C THR A 242 -6.31 -2.54 21.41
N PHE A 243 -5.84 -1.38 20.95
CA PHE A 243 -4.53 -1.26 20.30
C PHE A 243 -3.35 -1.69 21.19
N ILE A 244 -3.39 -1.35 22.48
CA ILE A 244 -2.30 -1.67 23.41
C ILE A 244 -2.46 -3.04 24.09
N SER A 245 -3.66 -3.63 24.09
CA SER A 245 -3.97 -4.87 24.81
C SER A 245 -4.02 -6.12 23.92
N CYS A 246 -4.22 -5.96 22.61
CA CYS A 246 -4.11 -7.07 21.66
C CYS A 246 -2.70 -7.70 21.74
N GLY A 247 -2.56 -9.02 21.72
CA GLY A 247 -1.25 -9.69 21.72
C GLY A 247 -0.67 -10.06 23.09
N SER A 248 -1.38 -9.78 24.19
CA SER A 248 -1.16 -10.52 25.45
C SER A 248 -1.57 -11.99 25.25
N GLU A 249 -0.87 -12.95 25.86
CA GLU A 249 -1.13 -14.40 25.76
C GLU A 249 -2.61 -14.78 25.94
N ARG A 250 -3.37 -13.96 26.69
CA ARG A 250 -4.80 -14.16 26.96
C ARG A 250 -5.76 -13.74 25.85
N SER A 251 -5.27 -13.05 24.81
CA SER A 251 -6.11 -12.38 23.82
C SER A 251 -6.36 -13.19 22.54
N GLY A 252 -5.56 -14.24 22.28
CA GLY A 252 -5.67 -15.03 21.05
C GLY A 252 -5.19 -14.32 19.77
N TYR A 253 -4.58 -13.14 19.89
CA TYR A 253 -3.97 -12.40 18.78
C TYR A 253 -2.50 -12.82 18.60
N LEU A 254 -1.95 -12.60 17.39
CA LEU A 254 -0.51 -12.75 17.16
C LEU A 254 0.29 -11.90 18.17
N PRO A 255 1.39 -12.43 18.74
CA PRO A 255 2.23 -11.69 19.67
C PRO A 255 2.73 -10.42 19.00
N ASP A 256 2.61 -9.30 19.70
CA ASP A 256 3.08 -8.02 19.22
C ASP A 256 4.61 -7.96 19.36
N SER A 257 5.31 -7.83 18.23
CA SER A 257 6.78 -7.81 18.25
C SER A 257 7.28 -6.58 19.02
N PRO A 258 8.29 -6.73 19.89
CA PRO A 258 8.93 -5.59 20.57
C PRO A 258 9.52 -4.55 19.60
N SER A 259 9.77 -4.92 18.34
CA SER A 259 10.30 -4.05 17.28
C SER A 259 9.23 -3.49 16.33
N ASP A 260 7.95 -3.89 16.48
CA ASP A 260 6.85 -3.33 15.68
C ASP A 260 6.22 -2.14 16.41
N PHE A 261 6.34 -0.96 15.80
CA PHE A 261 5.81 0.29 16.33
C PHE A 261 4.51 0.74 15.66
N PHE A 262 3.90 -0.07 14.79
CA PHE A 262 2.71 0.33 14.05
C PHE A 262 1.53 0.68 14.96
N ARG A 263 1.33 -0.08 16.04
CA ARG A 263 0.28 0.20 17.03
C ARG A 263 0.49 1.51 17.80
N VAL A 264 1.76 1.87 18.06
CA VAL A 264 2.12 3.18 18.61
C VAL A 264 1.61 4.29 17.67
N ARG A 265 1.85 4.13 16.36
CA ARG A 265 1.36 5.07 15.33
C ARG A 265 -0.17 5.12 15.26
N LEU A 266 -0.87 3.99 15.44
CA LEU A 266 -2.34 3.98 15.49
C LEU A 266 -2.88 4.78 16.69
N VAL A 267 -2.30 4.59 17.87
CA VAL A 267 -2.67 5.34 19.09
C VAL A 267 -2.44 6.84 18.87
N CYS A 268 -1.24 7.23 18.42
CA CYS A 268 -0.93 8.65 18.17
C CYS A 268 -1.88 9.24 17.13
N SER A 269 -2.10 8.55 16.00
CA SER A 269 -3.01 9.04 14.95
C SER A 269 -4.45 9.23 15.41
N LEU A 270 -4.95 8.41 16.33
CA LEU A 270 -6.30 8.57 16.89
C LEU A 270 -6.35 9.77 17.83
N LEU A 271 -5.36 9.86 18.73
CA LEU A 271 -5.22 10.94 19.70
C LEU A 271 -4.98 12.30 19.04
N ASP A 272 -4.19 12.38 17.97
CA ASP A 272 -3.98 13.62 17.21
C ASP A 272 -5.27 14.07 16.49
N THR A 273 -6.21 13.16 16.26
CA THR A 273 -7.48 13.47 15.59
C THR A 273 -8.55 13.98 16.54
N CYS A 274 -8.71 13.33 17.70
CA CYS A 274 -9.81 13.62 18.62
C CYS A 274 -9.40 13.80 20.09
N GLY A 275 -8.12 13.67 20.43
CA GLY A 275 -7.65 13.69 21.81
C GLY A 275 -7.79 15.05 22.49
N HIS A 276 -7.73 16.15 21.72
CA HIS A 276 -7.89 17.51 22.26
C HIS A 276 -9.29 17.79 22.82
N TYR A 277 -10.30 16.99 22.45
CA TYR A 277 -11.64 17.06 23.04
C TYR A 277 -11.72 16.43 24.44
N PHE A 278 -10.68 15.74 24.91
CA PHE A 278 -10.62 15.09 26.22
C PHE A 278 -9.83 15.95 27.24
N ASP A 279 -10.13 17.24 27.29
CA ASP A 279 -9.47 18.23 28.16
C ASP A 279 -10.18 18.41 29.51
N ARG A 280 -11.47 18.04 29.62
CA ARG A 280 -12.32 18.29 30.79
C ARG A 280 -13.12 17.06 31.24
N GLY A 281 -13.61 17.14 32.48
CA GLY A 281 -14.59 16.19 33.03
C GLY A 281 -14.10 14.74 33.11
N VAL A 282 -15.04 13.81 32.92
CA VAL A 282 -14.78 12.36 32.94
C VAL A 282 -13.85 11.91 31.80
N PRO A 283 -14.01 12.38 30.54
CA PRO A 283 -13.09 12.01 29.46
C PRO A 283 -11.64 12.39 29.73
N LYS A 284 -11.38 13.53 30.38
CA LYS A 284 -10.03 13.93 30.82
C LYS A 284 -9.38 12.86 31.69
N LYS A 285 -10.07 12.44 32.75
CA LYS A 285 -9.57 11.41 33.69
C LYS A 285 -9.33 10.07 32.99
N ARG A 286 -10.20 9.69 32.05
CA ARG A 286 -10.03 8.47 31.25
C ARG A 286 -8.81 8.57 30.33
N LEU A 287 -8.58 9.73 29.71
CA LEU A 287 -7.38 9.96 28.90
C LEU A 287 -6.11 9.91 29.75
N ASP A 288 -6.09 10.58 30.90
CA ASP A 288 -4.92 10.58 31.79
C ASP A 288 -4.58 9.15 32.24
N LEU A 289 -5.59 8.35 32.59
CA LEU A 289 -5.40 6.93 32.92
C LEU A 289 -4.88 6.13 31.71
N PHE A 290 -5.47 6.33 30.52
CA PHE A 290 -5.03 5.65 29.31
C PHE A 290 -3.57 6.00 28.96
N LEU A 291 -3.16 7.27 29.08
CA LEU A 291 -1.79 7.71 28.82
C LEU A 291 -0.77 6.98 29.72
N ALA A 292 -1.11 6.75 30.99
CA ALA A 292 -0.27 5.94 31.89
C ALA A 292 -0.14 4.48 31.41
N HIS A 293 -1.23 3.86 30.93
CA HIS A 293 -1.18 2.53 30.32
C HIS A 293 -0.37 2.52 29.02
N PHE A 294 -0.46 3.59 28.23
CA PHE A 294 0.28 3.73 26.99
C PHE A 294 1.79 3.90 27.25
N GLN A 295 2.19 4.70 28.24
CA GLN A 295 3.58 4.78 28.70
C GLN A 295 4.11 3.41 29.12
N ARG A 296 3.34 2.65 29.92
CA ARG A 296 3.71 1.27 30.29
C ARG A 296 3.90 0.37 29.07
N TYR A 297 3.01 0.48 28.08
CA TYR A 297 3.13 -0.27 26.83
C TYR A 297 4.40 0.11 26.04
N LEU A 298 4.74 1.40 25.98
CA LEU A 298 5.97 1.89 25.33
C LEU A 298 7.24 1.36 26.02
N LEU A 299 7.24 1.24 27.35
CA LEU A 299 8.36 0.63 28.10
C LEU A 299 8.54 -0.86 27.79
N GLY A 300 7.52 -1.54 27.28
CA GLY A 300 7.60 -2.93 26.83
C GLY A 300 8.15 -3.09 25.41
N LYS A 301 8.40 -2.00 24.69
CA LYS A 301 8.99 -2.01 23.34
C LYS A 301 10.51 -1.86 23.40
N ASN A 302 11.17 -2.30 22.34
CA ASN A 302 12.59 -2.00 22.13
C ASN A 302 12.79 -0.49 21.96
N SER A 303 14.04 -0.03 21.99
CA SER A 303 14.38 1.38 21.78
C SER A 303 13.64 1.92 20.55
N LEU A 304 12.73 2.86 20.79
CA LEU A 304 11.92 3.47 19.74
C LEU A 304 12.84 4.09 18.69
N THR A 305 12.46 3.99 17.43
CA THR A 305 13.12 4.78 16.39
C THR A 305 12.84 6.26 16.62
N MET A 306 13.79 7.13 16.29
CA MET A 306 13.66 8.58 16.54
C MET A 306 12.35 9.17 15.99
N ASP A 307 11.91 8.74 14.81
CA ASP A 307 10.66 9.22 14.19
C ASP A 307 9.41 8.87 15.02
N VAL A 308 9.37 7.67 15.61
CA VAL A 308 8.28 7.24 16.50
C VAL A 308 8.37 7.97 17.84
N GLU A 309 9.58 8.18 18.34
CA GLU A 309 9.79 8.91 19.60
C GLU A 309 9.33 10.36 19.51
N PHE A 310 9.64 11.05 18.40
CA PHE A 310 9.13 12.40 18.13
C PHE A 310 7.61 12.40 18.03
N THR A 311 7.03 11.47 17.26
CA THR A 311 5.57 11.38 17.12
C THR A 311 4.87 11.23 18.47
N VAL A 312 5.38 10.33 19.33
CA VAL A 312 4.85 10.13 20.69
C VAL A 312 5.00 11.41 21.50
N SER A 313 6.17 12.03 21.47
CA SER A 313 6.44 13.23 22.27
C SER A 313 5.52 14.39 21.86
N ASP A 314 5.36 14.63 20.55
CA ASP A 314 4.45 15.64 20.01
C ASP A 314 3.00 15.40 20.43
N THR A 315 2.53 14.14 20.35
CA THR A 315 1.17 13.78 20.81
C THR A 315 1.00 14.02 22.32
N PHE A 316 1.99 13.66 23.14
CA PHE A 316 1.92 13.89 24.59
C PHE A 316 1.95 15.38 24.94
N GLU A 317 2.85 16.15 24.33
CA GLU A 317 2.96 17.59 24.53
C GLU A 317 1.67 18.31 24.10
N SER A 318 1.09 17.92 22.96
CA SER A 318 -0.17 18.47 22.48
C SER A 318 -1.34 18.22 23.45
N LEU A 319 -1.40 17.04 24.07
CA LEU A 319 -2.52 16.67 24.94
C LEU A 319 -2.32 17.14 26.40
N ARG A 320 -1.11 17.01 26.92
CA ARG A 320 -0.74 17.28 28.31
C ARG A 320 0.68 17.87 28.38
N PRO A 321 0.83 19.18 28.14
CA PRO A 321 2.13 19.85 28.18
C PRO A 321 2.88 19.66 29.50
N ASP A 322 2.15 19.54 30.62
CA ASP A 322 2.72 19.41 31.96
C ASP A 322 3.12 17.96 32.33
N LEU A 323 2.75 16.97 31.51
CA LEU A 323 3.01 15.57 31.81
C LEU A 323 4.46 15.22 31.44
N LYS A 324 5.29 14.96 32.44
CA LYS A 324 6.64 14.43 32.22
C LYS A 324 6.55 12.96 31.80
N ARG A 325 7.23 12.63 30.70
CA ARG A 325 7.27 11.30 30.10
C ARG A 325 7.96 10.27 30.98
#